data_AF-A0A7Y8MBD7-F1
#
_entry.id   AF-A0A7Y8MBD7-F1
#
_cell.length_a   1.000
_cell.length_b   1.000
_cell.length_c   1.000
_cell.angle_alpha   90.00
_cell.angle_beta   90.00
_cell.angle_gamma   90.00
#
_symmetry.space_group_name_H-M   'P 1'
#
loop_
_entity.id
_entity.type
_entity.pdbx_description
1 polymer ?
#
loop_
_entity_poly.entity_id
_entity_poly.type
_entity_poly.pdbx_seq_one_letter_code
_entity_poly.pdbx_strand_id
1 'polypeptide(L)'
;MATARKLDLINSALAEIGEAPLTSLVSGSEDARQIAAAIYPQIVRERLSNATWRFARSTLSLSATVAGVSGQSGYDYVWALPDDILSVLKVEIDERPYDDWILHGGYLMTKAATGLVLFYQREVAEDEWPPEFERIVRLDLMVVFTRAIKEDEAAARSLEDKLLVAERVARARYGRQRSPQQPVRSPLVERRRHGKTTAL
;
A
#
# COMPACT_ATOMS: atom_id res chain seq x y z
N MET A 1 -5.30 18.93 -9.79
CA MET A 1 -4.97 17.86 -10.76
C MET A 1 -5.37 16.47 -10.26
N ALA A 2 -5.24 16.15 -8.96
CA ALA A 2 -5.73 14.88 -8.38
C ALA A 2 -7.23 14.59 -8.60
N THR A 3 -8.09 15.62 -8.53
CA THR A 3 -9.55 15.47 -8.73
C THR A 3 -9.94 15.06 -10.15
N ALA A 4 -9.17 15.47 -11.16
CA ALA A 4 -9.46 15.13 -12.55
C ALA A 4 -9.17 13.64 -12.81
N ARG A 5 -8.02 13.14 -12.36
CA ARG A 5 -7.65 11.73 -12.54
C ARG A 5 -8.60 10.78 -11.80
N LYS A 6 -9.04 11.17 -10.61
CA LYS A 6 -10.07 10.45 -9.84
C LYS A 6 -11.40 10.35 -10.62
N LEU A 7 -11.87 11.47 -11.19
CA LEU A 7 -13.10 11.49 -11.98
C LEU A 7 -12.98 10.62 -13.25
N ASP A 8 -11.85 10.68 -13.94
CA ASP A 8 -11.59 9.85 -15.13
C ASP A 8 -11.64 8.35 -14.80
N LEU A 9 -11.06 7.95 -13.66
CA LEU A 9 -11.07 6.56 -13.22
C LEU A 9 -12.48 6.07 -12.90
N ILE A 10 -13.26 6.88 -12.19
CA ILE A 10 -14.66 6.57 -11.86
C ILE A 10 -15.50 6.48 -13.14
N ASN A 11 -15.35 7.44 -14.04
CA ASN A 11 -16.08 7.46 -15.31
C ASN A 11 -15.69 6.30 -16.22
N SER A 12 -14.42 5.86 -16.19
CA SER A 12 -14.00 4.65 -16.90
C SER A 12 -14.71 3.41 -16.35
N ALA A 13 -14.81 3.28 -15.03
CA ALA A 13 -15.54 2.16 -14.40
C ALA A 13 -17.03 2.18 -14.75
N LEU A 14 -17.68 3.35 -14.69
CA LEU A 14 -19.10 3.52 -15.07
C LEU A 14 -19.33 3.17 -16.54
N ALA A 15 -18.48 3.66 -17.44
CA ALA A 15 -18.57 3.36 -18.87
C ALA A 15 -18.42 1.85 -19.15
N GLU A 16 -17.50 1.16 -18.46
CA GLU A 16 -17.30 -0.29 -18.62
C GLU A 16 -18.52 -1.12 -18.18
N ILE A 17 -19.34 -0.62 -17.24
CA ILE A 17 -20.59 -1.28 -16.82
C ILE A 17 -21.83 -0.79 -17.60
N GLY A 18 -21.65 0.18 -18.51
CA GLY A 18 -22.72 0.74 -19.34
C GLY A 18 -23.51 1.88 -18.70
N GLU A 19 -23.00 2.50 -17.64
CA GLU A 19 -23.60 3.65 -16.96
C GLU A 19 -23.12 4.98 -17.56
N ALA A 20 -23.93 6.03 -17.37
CA ALA A 20 -23.57 7.38 -17.81
C ALA A 20 -22.39 7.96 -17.00
N PRO A 21 -21.48 8.71 -17.63
CA PRO A 21 -20.36 9.33 -16.92
C PRO A 21 -20.84 10.48 -16.02
N LEU A 22 -20.14 10.67 -14.91
CA LEU A 22 -20.34 11.81 -14.01
C LEU A 22 -19.65 13.06 -14.54
N THR A 23 -20.27 14.22 -14.33
CA THR A 23 -19.68 15.53 -14.66
C THR A 23 -18.89 16.12 -13.50
N SER A 24 -19.21 15.73 -12.26
CA SER A 24 -18.57 16.22 -11.03
C SER A 24 -18.72 15.21 -9.90
N LEU A 25 -17.73 15.15 -9.01
CA LEU A 25 -17.81 14.37 -7.76
C LEU A 25 -18.34 15.19 -6.58
N VAL A 26 -18.34 16.52 -6.72
CA VAL A 26 -18.64 17.46 -5.63
C VAL A 26 -20.08 17.95 -5.70
N SER A 27 -20.63 18.07 -6.91
CA SER A 27 -21.95 18.65 -7.17
C SER A 27 -22.79 17.69 -8.00
N GLY A 28 -24.09 17.59 -7.70
CA GLY A 28 -25.04 16.72 -8.41
C GLY A 28 -25.82 15.81 -7.46
N SER A 29 -26.89 15.19 -7.94
CA SER A 29 -27.74 14.29 -7.14
C SER A 29 -27.72 12.84 -7.63
N GLU A 30 -26.86 12.51 -8.60
CA GLU A 30 -26.75 11.19 -9.18
C GLU A 30 -26.31 10.16 -8.12
N ASP A 31 -27.02 9.05 -7.99
CA ASP A 31 -26.71 8.00 -6.99
C ASP A 31 -25.28 7.47 -7.16
N ALA A 32 -24.85 7.28 -8.42
CA ALA A 32 -23.47 6.92 -8.77
C ALA A 32 -22.44 7.90 -8.19
N ARG A 33 -22.74 9.20 -8.16
CA ARG A 33 -21.86 10.22 -7.58
C ARG A 33 -21.76 10.08 -6.06
N GLN A 34 -22.89 9.89 -5.38
CA GLN A 34 -22.92 9.76 -3.93
C GLN A 34 -22.14 8.52 -3.48
N ILE A 35 -22.37 7.39 -4.15
CA ILE A 35 -21.65 6.14 -3.93
C ILE A 35 -20.16 6.35 -4.18
N ALA A 36 -19.78 6.90 -5.34
CA ALA A 36 -18.38 7.11 -5.70
C ALA A 36 -17.65 8.03 -4.72
N ALA A 37 -18.27 9.14 -4.32
CA ALA A 37 -17.68 10.10 -3.39
C ALA A 37 -17.42 9.49 -2.00
N ALA A 38 -18.32 8.60 -1.54
CA ALA A 38 -18.18 7.92 -0.26
C ALA A 38 -17.17 6.76 -0.32
N ILE A 39 -17.27 5.89 -1.33
CA ILE A 39 -16.54 4.61 -1.35
C ILE A 39 -15.14 4.72 -1.93
N TYR A 40 -14.91 5.64 -2.88
CA TYR A 40 -13.63 5.72 -3.58
C TYR A 40 -12.45 5.91 -2.63
N PRO A 41 -12.46 6.88 -1.67
CA PRO A 41 -11.33 7.06 -0.76
C PRO A 41 -11.06 5.81 0.09
N GLN A 42 -12.12 5.09 0.47
CA GLN A 42 -12.01 3.85 1.22
C GLN A 42 -11.37 2.75 0.39
N ILE A 43 -11.83 2.52 -0.85
CA ILE A 43 -11.26 1.54 -1.78
C ILE A 43 -9.77 1.80 -1.97
N VAL A 44 -9.39 3.05 -2.24
CA VAL A 44 -7.98 3.39 -2.49
C VAL A 44 -7.12 3.08 -1.26
N ARG A 45 -7.55 3.55 -0.08
CA ARG A 45 -6.81 3.33 1.16
C ARG A 45 -6.74 1.84 1.52
N GLU A 46 -7.81 1.09 1.31
CA GLU A 46 -7.85 -0.35 1.51
C GLU A 46 -6.90 -1.08 0.55
N ARG A 47 -6.99 -0.78 -0.76
CA ARG A 47 -6.16 -1.43 -1.78
C ARG A 47 -4.68 -1.10 -1.62
N LEU A 48 -4.35 0.13 -1.25
CA LEU A 48 -2.97 0.46 -0.88
C LEU A 48 -2.55 -0.34 0.35
N SER A 49 -3.35 -0.37 1.42
CA SER A 49 -2.97 -1.02 2.69
C SER A 49 -2.90 -2.55 2.64
N ASN A 50 -3.65 -3.19 1.73
CA ASN A 50 -3.79 -4.65 1.65
C ASN A 50 -2.54 -5.39 1.14
N ALA A 51 -1.55 -4.69 0.59
CA ALA A 51 -0.30 -5.29 0.15
C ALA A 51 0.84 -4.29 0.24
N THR A 52 2.08 -4.80 0.32
CA THR A 52 3.26 -3.92 0.30
C THR A 52 3.65 -3.54 -1.13
N TRP A 53 3.01 -2.50 -1.66
CA TRP A 53 3.29 -1.95 -2.97
C TRP A 53 4.64 -1.24 -2.99
N ARG A 54 5.42 -1.44 -4.05
CA ARG A 54 6.75 -0.80 -4.17
C ARG A 54 6.67 0.68 -4.54
N PHE A 55 5.74 1.04 -5.43
CA PHE A 55 5.56 2.42 -5.88
C PHE A 55 5.12 3.34 -4.73
N ALA A 56 4.48 2.77 -3.70
CA ALA A 56 4.02 3.49 -2.51
C ALA A 56 5.03 3.49 -1.35
N ARG A 57 6.25 2.96 -1.54
CA ARG A 57 7.27 2.99 -0.47
C ARG A 57 7.96 4.33 -0.44
N SER A 58 8.15 4.83 0.77
CA SER A 58 8.91 6.03 1.05
C SER A 58 9.87 5.80 2.20
N THR A 59 10.89 6.64 2.27
CA THR A 59 11.89 6.63 3.35
C THR A 59 12.01 8.04 3.89
N LEU A 60 11.97 8.18 5.21
CA LEU A 60 12.07 9.46 5.90
C LEU A 60 13.02 9.36 7.09
N SER A 61 14.01 10.26 7.14
CA SER A 61 14.80 10.46 8.36
C SER A 61 13.97 11.29 9.33
N LEU A 62 13.62 10.71 10.47
CA LEU A 62 12.84 11.40 11.49
C LEU A 62 13.77 12.17 12.42
N SER A 63 13.33 13.36 12.82
CA SER A 63 13.98 14.15 13.87
C SER A 63 13.20 13.96 15.16
N ALA A 64 13.88 13.75 16.28
CA ALA A 64 13.21 13.46 17.54
C ALA A 64 12.42 14.68 18.01
N THR A 65 11.12 14.50 18.28
CA THR A 65 10.35 15.47 19.04
C THR A 65 10.50 15.07 20.50
N VAL A 66 11.45 15.68 21.20
CA VAL A 66 11.60 15.45 22.65
C VAL A 66 10.42 16.11 23.35
N ALA A 67 9.40 15.32 23.66
CA ALA A 67 8.33 15.73 24.55
C ALA A 67 7.69 14.52 25.24
N GLY A 68 8.28 14.11 26.36
CA GLY A 68 7.56 13.85 27.63
C GLY A 68 6.20 13.15 27.61
N VAL A 69 5.94 12.17 26.74
CA VAL A 69 4.80 11.27 26.93
C VAL A 69 5.29 10.05 27.70
N SER A 70 5.42 10.23 29.01
CA SER A 70 5.41 9.13 29.96
C SER A 70 4.05 8.43 29.85
N GLY A 71 3.96 7.33 29.12
CA GLY A 71 2.68 6.66 28.93
C GLY A 71 2.73 5.14 28.79
N GLN A 72 3.78 4.60 28.18
CA GLN A 72 4.01 3.15 28.15
C GLN A 72 5.40 2.85 28.67
N SER A 73 5.45 2.17 29.81
CA SER A 73 6.66 1.80 30.52
C SER A 73 7.65 1.11 29.56
N GLY A 74 8.72 1.82 29.15
CA GLY A 74 9.81 1.26 28.35
C GLY A 74 10.26 2.03 27.11
N TYR A 75 9.61 3.11 26.67
CA TYR A 75 10.07 3.90 25.50
C TYR A 75 10.33 5.37 25.87
N ASP A 76 11.52 5.87 25.55
CA ASP A 76 12.02 7.18 25.98
C ASP A 76 11.84 8.28 24.93
N TYR A 77 11.66 7.91 23.66
CA TYR A 77 11.63 8.84 22.53
C TYR A 77 10.38 8.64 21.67
N VAL A 78 9.81 9.76 21.21
CA VAL A 78 8.59 9.82 20.41
C VAL A 78 8.89 10.54 19.10
N TRP A 79 8.42 9.98 18.00
CA TRP A 79 8.66 10.46 16.64
C TRP A 79 7.32 10.64 15.93
N ALA A 80 7.04 11.84 15.44
CA ALA A 80 5.85 12.10 14.65
C ALA A 80 5.92 11.34 13.33
N LEU A 81 4.85 10.61 13.00
CA LEU A 81 4.74 9.97 11.70
C LEU A 81 4.19 10.97 10.67
N PRO A 82 4.51 10.78 9.38
CA PRO A 82 3.87 11.52 8.30
C PRO A 82 2.35 11.29 8.26
N ASP A 83 1.59 12.32 7.92
CA ASP A 83 0.12 12.24 7.81
C ASP A 83 -0.35 11.29 6.70
N ASP A 84 0.49 11.04 5.70
CA ASP A 84 0.21 10.15 4.57
C ASP A 84 0.60 8.69 4.84
N ILE A 85 1.02 8.33 6.06
CA ILE A 85 1.45 6.96 6.36
C ILE A 85 0.26 5.98 6.36
N LEU A 86 0.43 4.86 5.64
CA LEU A 86 -0.50 3.73 5.67
C LEU A 86 0.01 2.58 6.51
N SER A 87 1.32 2.28 6.42
CA SER A 87 1.94 1.23 7.23
C SER A 87 3.44 1.44 7.40
N VAL A 88 3.98 1.06 8.56
CA VAL A 88 5.43 0.97 8.79
C VAL A 88 5.93 -0.35 8.24
N LEU A 89 6.99 -0.30 7.43
CA LEU A 89 7.61 -1.48 6.82
C LEU A 89 8.89 -1.90 7.54
N LYS A 90 9.70 -0.92 7.92
CA LYS A 90 10.98 -1.12 8.59
C LYS A 90 11.38 0.16 9.31
N VAL A 91 12.05 0.00 10.45
CA VAL A 91 12.76 1.08 11.12
C VAL A 91 14.25 0.75 11.11
N GLU A 92 15.08 1.74 10.83
CA GLU A 92 16.53 1.64 10.96
C GLU A 92 17.04 2.72 11.91
N ILE A 93 18.12 2.40 12.63
CA ILE A 93 18.92 3.37 13.38
C ILE A 93 20.37 3.17 12.98
N ASP A 94 21.05 4.26 12.60
CA ASP A 94 22.45 4.24 12.16
C ASP A 94 22.71 3.13 11.13
N GLU A 95 21.81 3.05 10.13
CA GLU A 95 21.83 2.08 9.02
C GLU A 95 21.63 0.60 9.41
N ARG A 96 21.17 0.34 10.64
CA ARG A 96 20.92 -1.03 11.14
C ARG A 96 19.43 -1.25 11.39
N PRO A 97 18.88 -2.44 11.08
CA PRO A 97 17.52 -2.79 11.45
C PRO A 97 17.28 -2.61 12.95
N TYR A 98 16.15 -2.02 13.30
CA TYR A 98 15.73 -1.81 14.68
C TYR A 98 14.31 -2.34 14.88
N ASP A 99 14.17 -3.27 15.81
CA ASP A 99 12.92 -4.01 16.04
C ASP A 99 12.19 -3.60 17.34
N ASP A 100 12.82 -2.77 18.17
CA ASP A 100 12.30 -2.35 19.49
C ASP A 100 11.53 -1.02 19.40
N TRP A 101 10.37 -1.06 18.74
CA TRP A 101 9.52 0.10 18.53
C TRP A 101 8.03 -0.24 18.67
N ILE A 102 7.22 0.78 19.01
CA ILE A 102 5.76 0.65 19.05
C ILE A 102 5.10 1.85 18.36
N LEU A 103 3.94 1.61 17.75
CA LEU A 103 3.09 2.65 17.18
C LEU A 103 1.98 3.02 18.15
N HIS A 104 1.82 4.32 18.41
CA HIS A 104 0.76 4.82 19.27
C HIS A 104 0.29 6.20 18.81
N GLY A 105 -0.98 6.31 18.40
CA GLY A 105 -1.65 7.59 18.16
C GLY A 105 -0.98 8.50 17.13
N GLY A 106 -0.49 7.95 16.01
CA GLY A 106 0.24 8.73 14.99
C GLY A 106 1.72 8.98 15.31
N TYR A 107 2.22 8.38 16.38
CA TYR A 107 3.63 8.45 16.76
C TYR A 107 4.27 7.06 16.72
N LEU A 108 5.55 7.05 16.37
CA LEU A 108 6.46 5.94 16.61
C LEU A 108 7.19 6.19 17.93
N MET A 109 7.26 5.21 18.81
CA MET A 109 7.99 5.29 20.07
C MET A 109 9.16 4.33 20.05
N THR A 110 10.33 4.78 20.49
CA THR A 110 11.58 4.01 20.51
C THR A 110 12.39 4.29 21.79
N LYS A 111 13.44 3.48 22.03
CA LYS A 111 14.43 3.73 23.10
C LYS A 111 15.67 4.49 22.62
N ALA A 112 15.80 4.69 21.32
CA ALA A 112 16.94 5.38 20.73
C ALA A 112 16.60 6.84 20.42
N ALA A 113 17.59 7.72 20.57
CA ALA A 113 17.41 9.17 20.51
C ALA A 113 17.61 9.80 19.13
N THR A 114 18.44 9.18 18.28
CA THR A 114 18.95 9.79 17.03
C THR A 114 19.14 8.73 15.95
N GLY A 115 19.28 9.18 14.69
CA GLY A 115 19.64 8.32 13.57
C GLY A 115 18.48 7.47 13.03
N LEU A 116 17.24 7.78 13.40
CA LEU A 116 16.07 6.99 13.01
C LEU A 116 15.66 7.27 11.56
N VAL A 117 15.66 6.21 10.76
CA VAL A 117 15.17 6.19 9.38
C VAL A 117 13.95 5.28 9.31
N LEU A 118 12.82 5.86 8.93
CA LEU A 118 11.56 5.18 8.75
C LEU A 118 11.39 4.75 7.29
N PHE A 119 11.13 3.47 7.07
CA PHE A 119 10.64 2.95 5.80
C PHE A 119 9.16 2.63 5.96
N TYR A 120 8.34 3.28 5.15
CA TYR A 120 6.89 3.19 5.27
C TYR A 120 6.24 3.11 3.90
N GLN A 121 4.99 2.68 3.91
CA GLN A 121 4.10 2.82 2.78
C GLN A 121 3.25 4.05 2.98
N ARG A 122 3.19 4.92 1.97
CA ARG A 122 2.41 6.15 2.00
C ARG A 122 1.15 6.05 1.13
N GLU A 123 0.21 6.95 1.38
CA GLU A 123 -0.88 7.25 0.48
C GLU A 123 -0.32 8.02 -0.72
N VAL A 124 -0.58 7.49 -1.92
CA VAL A 124 0.02 7.99 -3.16
C VAL A 124 -1.09 8.54 -4.04
N ALA A 125 -0.84 9.69 -4.67
CA ALA A 125 -1.77 10.29 -5.61
C ALA A 125 -1.95 9.44 -6.87
N GLU A 126 -3.11 9.58 -7.51
CA GLU A 126 -3.55 8.75 -8.64
C GLU A 126 -2.63 8.81 -9.87
N ASP A 127 -1.85 9.88 -10.01
CA ASP A 127 -0.90 10.10 -11.11
C ASP A 127 0.38 9.27 -10.99
N GLU A 128 0.73 8.84 -9.78
CA GLU A 128 1.88 7.96 -9.55
C GLU A 128 1.51 6.47 -9.64
N TRP A 129 0.22 6.16 -9.84
CA TRP A 129 -0.25 4.79 -9.85
C TRP A 129 0.19 4.05 -11.11
N PRO A 130 0.76 2.84 -10.96
CA PRO A 130 1.02 1.97 -12.09
C PRO A 130 -0.30 1.43 -12.68
N PRO A 131 -0.35 1.14 -14.00
CA PRO A 131 -1.58 0.73 -14.69
C PRO A 131 -2.29 -0.48 -14.05
N GLU A 132 -1.54 -1.38 -13.45
CA GLU A 132 -2.03 -2.60 -12.81
C GLU A 132 -2.72 -2.31 -11.49
N PHE A 133 -2.23 -1.32 -10.74
CA PHE A 133 -2.91 -0.86 -9.53
C PHE A 133 -4.17 -0.08 -9.89
N GLU A 134 -4.10 0.79 -10.90
CA GLU A 134 -5.27 1.48 -11.44
C GLU A 134 -6.36 0.49 -11.89
N ARG A 135 -5.98 -0.61 -12.57
CA ARG A 135 -6.91 -1.67 -12.98
C ARG A 135 -7.59 -2.34 -11.78
N ILE A 136 -6.86 -2.57 -10.69
CA ILE A 136 -7.42 -3.16 -9.46
C ILE A 136 -8.47 -2.22 -8.87
N VAL A 137 -8.13 -0.95 -8.68
CA VAL A 137 -9.07 0.06 -8.14
C VAL A 137 -10.29 0.22 -9.05
N ARG A 138 -10.10 0.21 -10.37
CA ARG A 138 -11.21 0.28 -11.34
C ARG A 138 -12.16 -0.91 -11.22
N LEU A 139 -11.61 -2.13 -11.19
CA LEU A 139 -12.43 -3.35 -11.05
C LEU A 139 -13.23 -3.34 -9.74
N ASP A 140 -12.63 -2.85 -8.66
CA ASP A 140 -13.31 -2.73 -7.36
C ASP A 140 -14.47 -1.74 -7.41
N LEU A 141 -14.26 -0.58 -8.05
CA LEU A 141 -15.34 0.38 -8.32
C LEU A 141 -16.45 -0.24 -9.17
N MET A 142 -16.10 -1.01 -10.21
CA MET A 142 -17.09 -1.70 -11.04
C MET A 142 -17.89 -2.74 -10.25
N VAL A 143 -17.27 -3.46 -9.31
CA VAL A 143 -17.98 -4.41 -8.43
C VAL A 143 -19.01 -3.65 -7.60
N VAL A 144 -18.59 -2.55 -6.95
CA VAL A 144 -19.49 -1.75 -6.10
C VAL A 144 -20.63 -1.15 -6.92
N PHE A 145 -20.35 -0.55 -8.07
CA PHE A 145 -21.39 0.04 -8.92
C PHE A 145 -22.34 -1.01 -9.50
N THR A 146 -21.82 -2.15 -9.95
CA THR A 146 -22.66 -3.24 -10.45
C THR A 146 -23.62 -3.76 -9.37
N ARG A 147 -23.15 -3.89 -8.12
CA ARG A 147 -24.02 -4.29 -7.00
C ARG A 147 -25.03 -3.22 -6.61
N ALA A 148 -24.58 -1.98 -6.47
CA ALA A 148 -25.38 -0.92 -5.87
C ALA A 148 -26.32 -0.22 -6.85
N ILE A 149 -25.96 -0.15 -8.14
CA ILE A 149 -26.70 0.59 -9.17
C ILE A 149 -27.46 -0.37 -10.08
N LYS A 150 -26.77 -1.41 -10.58
CA LYS A 150 -27.37 -2.36 -11.52
C LYS A 150 -28.10 -3.51 -10.84
N GLU A 151 -27.87 -3.70 -9.54
CA GLU A 151 -28.42 -4.79 -8.73
C GLU A 151 -28.15 -6.19 -9.34
N ASP A 152 -27.06 -6.32 -10.10
CA ASP A 152 -26.69 -7.55 -10.80
C ASP A 152 -25.57 -8.28 -10.04
N GLU A 153 -25.97 -9.11 -9.09
CA GLU A 153 -25.05 -9.88 -8.26
C GLU A 153 -24.25 -10.92 -9.06
N ALA A 154 -24.78 -11.44 -10.17
CA ALA A 154 -24.06 -12.41 -11.00
C ALA A 154 -22.92 -11.74 -11.77
N ALA A 155 -23.18 -10.58 -12.37
CA ALA A 155 -22.14 -9.78 -13.02
C ALA A 155 -21.11 -9.27 -12.01
N ALA A 156 -21.54 -8.86 -10.81
CA ALA A 156 -20.64 -8.44 -9.73
C ALA A 156 -19.65 -9.55 -9.34
N ARG A 157 -20.12 -10.79 -9.15
CA ARG A 157 -19.26 -11.94 -8.86
C ARG A 157 -18.25 -12.22 -9.96
N SER A 158 -18.65 -12.10 -11.23
CA SER A 158 -17.72 -12.25 -12.36
C SER A 158 -16.63 -11.16 -12.36
N LEU A 159 -16.96 -9.94 -11.92
CA LEU A 159 -15.99 -8.86 -11.77
C LEU A 159 -15.04 -9.11 -10.58
N GLU A 160 -15.55 -9.65 -9.47
CA GLU A 160 -14.72 -10.07 -8.33
C GLU A 160 -13.69 -11.14 -8.72
N ASP A 161 -14.08 -12.12 -9.53
CA ASP A 161 -13.14 -13.13 -10.04
C ASP A 161 -12.01 -12.47 -10.87
N LYS A 162 -12.35 -11.49 -11.71
CA LYS A 162 -11.36 -10.73 -12.49
C LYS A 162 -10.46 -9.88 -11.57
N LEU A 163 -11.01 -9.29 -10.52
CA LEU A 163 -10.28 -8.53 -9.51
C LEU A 163 -9.26 -9.42 -8.80
N LEU A 164 -9.66 -10.60 -8.32
CA LEU A 164 -8.77 -11.56 -7.67
C LEU A 164 -7.60 -11.98 -8.59
N VAL A 165 -7.88 -12.20 -9.87
CA VAL A 165 -6.83 -12.51 -10.86
C VAL A 165 -5.88 -11.31 -11.06
N ALA A 166 -6.43 -10.10 -11.20
CA ALA A 166 -5.63 -8.88 -11.37
C ALA A 166 -4.71 -8.63 -10.16
N GLU A 167 -5.23 -8.80 -8.95
CA GLU A 167 -4.44 -8.70 -7.70
C GLU A 167 -3.31 -9.72 -7.65
N ARG A 168 -3.60 -10.98 -7.99
CA ARG A 168 -2.60 -12.05 -8.00
C ARG A 168 -1.46 -11.73 -8.96
N VAL A 169 -1.79 -11.28 -10.17
CA VAL A 169 -0.80 -10.91 -11.19
C VAL A 169 0.02 -9.71 -10.74
N ALA A 170 -0.62 -8.67 -10.23
CA ALA A 170 0.06 -7.47 -9.75
C ALA A 170 1.04 -7.81 -8.62
N ARG A 171 0.58 -8.54 -7.59
CA ARG A 171 1.42 -8.97 -6.46
C ARG A 171 2.62 -9.80 -6.92
N ALA A 172 2.41 -10.74 -7.83
CA ALA A 172 3.50 -11.55 -8.39
C ALA A 172 4.55 -10.69 -9.11
N ARG A 173 4.13 -9.65 -9.83
CA ARG A 173 5.03 -8.71 -10.52
C ARG A 173 5.85 -7.87 -9.53
N TYR A 174 5.23 -7.29 -8.51
CA TYR A 174 5.94 -6.51 -7.48
C TYR A 174 6.88 -7.37 -6.63
N GLY A 175 6.58 -8.65 -6.45
CA GLY A 175 7.49 -9.61 -5.84
C GLY A 175 8.80 -9.79 -6.64
N ARG A 176 8.71 -9.74 -7.98
CA ARG A 176 9.84 -9.97 -8.91
C ARG A 176 10.70 -8.73 -9.19
N GLN A 177 10.28 -7.54 -8.77
CA GLN A 177 11.06 -6.30 -8.91
C GLN A 177 12.17 -6.20 -7.85
N ARG A 178 13.05 -7.20 -7.78
CA ARG A 178 14.34 -7.13 -7.06
C ARG A 178 15.42 -7.59 -8.02
N SER A 179 16.59 -6.97 -7.93
CA SER A 179 17.81 -7.60 -8.43
C SER A 179 17.92 -9.00 -7.83
N PRO A 180 18.34 -10.03 -8.59
CA PRO A 180 18.60 -11.35 -8.04
C PRO A 180 19.51 -11.20 -6.82
N GLN A 181 18.98 -11.46 -5.63
CA GLN A 181 19.82 -11.45 -4.45
C GLN A 181 20.67 -12.70 -4.52
N GLN A 182 22.00 -12.53 -4.54
CA GLN A 182 22.87 -13.67 -4.36
C GLN A 182 22.47 -14.33 -3.04
N PRO A 183 22.14 -15.64 -3.03
CA PRO A 183 21.80 -16.30 -1.79
C PRO A 183 22.93 -16.07 -0.81
N VAL A 184 22.59 -15.63 0.41
CA VAL A 184 23.56 -15.44 1.49
C VAL A 184 24.37 -16.73 1.57
N ARG A 185 25.66 -16.64 1.24
CA ARG A 185 26.56 -17.79 1.28
C ARG A 185 26.74 -18.14 2.75
N SER A 186 25.90 -19.06 3.24
CA SER A 186 26.07 -19.60 4.58
C SER A 186 27.39 -20.39 4.62
N PRO A 187 28.22 -20.22 5.66
CA PRO A 187 29.42 -21.03 5.87
C PRO A 187 29.14 -22.54 5.84
N LEU A 188 27.91 -22.95 6.20
CA LEU A 188 27.47 -24.36 6.16
C LEU A 188 27.26 -24.85 4.71
N VAL A 189 26.80 -23.99 3.80
CA VAL A 189 26.59 -24.32 2.38
C VAL A 189 27.93 -24.43 1.65
N GLU A 190 28.91 -23.59 2.01
CA GLU A 190 30.27 -23.66 1.45
C GLU A 190 31.04 -24.90 1.92
N ARG A 191 30.94 -25.26 3.20
CA ARG A 191 31.55 -26.51 3.72
C ARG A 191 30.99 -27.77 3.07
N ARG A 192 29.69 -27.79 2.74
CA ARG A 192 29.07 -28.93 2.04
C ARG A 192 29.56 -29.08 0.59
N ARG A 193 29.98 -27.98 -0.06
CA ARG A 193 30.53 -28.01 -1.42
C ARG A 193 31.99 -28.48 -1.44
N HIS A 194 32.77 -28.10 -0.43
CA HIS A 194 34.19 -28.48 -0.34
C HIS A 194 34.43 -29.89 0.24
N GLY A 195 33.47 -30.48 0.95
CA GLY A 195 33.58 -31.84 1.50
C GLY A 195 33.39 -33.00 0.51
N LYS A 196 33.22 -32.74 -0.79
CA LYS A 196 32.96 -33.77 -1.83
C LYS A 196 34.12 -34.03 -2.80
N THR A 197 35.30 -33.44 -2.57
CA THR A 197 36.45 -33.59 -3.48
C THR A 197 37.69 -34.04 -2.73
N THR A 198 37.68 -35.26 -2.20
CA THR A 198 38.93 -35.99 -1.87
C THR A 198 38.66 -37.49 -1.92
N ALA A 199 38.82 -38.08 -3.11
CA ALA A 199 39.00 -39.51 -3.32
C ALA A 199 39.61 -39.72 -4.71
N LEU A 200 40.92 -39.53 -4.82
CA LEU A 200 41.83 -40.17 -5.78
C LEU A 200 43.18 -40.36 -5.08
#